data_AF-A0A357CMZ5-F1
#
_entry.id   AF-A0A357CMZ5-F1
#
_cell.length_a   1.000
_cell.length_b   1.000
_cell.length_c   1.000
_cell.angle_alpha   90.00
_cell.angle_beta   90.00
_cell.angle_gamma   90.00
#
_symmetry.space_group_name_H-M   'P 1'
#
loop_
_entity.id
_entity.type
_entity.pdbx_description
1 polymer ?
#
loop_
_entity_poly.entity_id
_entity_poly.type
_entity_poly.pdbx_seq_one_letter_code
_entity_poly.pdbx_strand_id
1 'polypeptide(L)'
;MIDGYALNELAGVYTYGAGKYEDRNWEKGIKWSRVFAAIMRHLWKFWRAKQLSLSENDDESGLPHLAHAAWGCFALLHYTKFKTEYDDRPGRTDD
;
A
#
# COMPACT_ATOMS: atom_id res chain seq x y z
N MET A 1 1.03 18.04 13.31
CA MET A 1 -0.25 17.37 13.65
C MET A 1 -0.52 16.34 12.56
N ILE A 2 -1.03 15.16 12.90
CA ILE A 2 -1.45 14.15 11.93
C ILE A 2 -2.98 14.23 11.78
N ASP A 3 -3.49 14.22 10.56
CA ASP A 3 -4.93 14.27 10.28
C ASP A 3 -5.63 12.96 10.70
N GLY A 4 -6.69 13.09 11.50
CA GLY A 4 -7.40 11.93 12.07
C GLY A 4 -8.20 11.14 11.03
N TYR A 5 -8.78 11.83 10.04
CA TYR A 5 -9.51 11.19 8.96
C TYR A 5 -8.57 10.30 8.12
N ALA A 6 -7.44 10.85 7.68
CA ALA A 6 -6.44 10.10 6.90
C ALA A 6 -5.90 8.87 7.65
N LEU A 7 -5.68 8.99 8.97
CA LEU A 7 -5.28 7.85 9.80
C LEU A 7 -6.35 6.78 9.89
N ASN A 8 -7.62 7.16 9.99
CA ASN A 8 -8.73 6.21 10.05
C ASN A 8 -8.89 5.44 8.74
N GLU A 9 -8.78 6.11 7.59
CA GLU A 9 -8.81 5.46 6.27
C GLU A 9 -7.64 4.48 6.09
N LEU A 10 -6.44 4.88 6.51
CA LEU A 10 -5.26 4.00 6.51
C LEU A 10 -5.48 2.77 7.41
N ALA A 11 -6.01 2.97 8.62
CA ALA A 11 -6.35 1.87 9.52
C ALA A 11 -7.38 0.91 8.90
N GLY A 12 -8.38 1.44 8.17
CA GLY A 12 -9.34 0.65 7.42
C GLY A 12 -8.67 -0.29 6.40
N VAL A 13 -7.64 0.17 5.69
CA VAL A 13 -6.88 -0.68 4.76
C VAL A 13 -6.13 -1.80 5.48
N TYR A 14 -5.54 -1.52 6.65
CA TYR A 14 -4.94 -2.56 7.49
C TYR A 14 -5.98 -3.60 7.93
N THR A 15 -7.17 -3.16 8.36
CA THR A 15 -8.27 -4.06 8.78
C THR A 15 -8.78 -4.90 7.61
N TYR A 16 -8.98 -4.31 6.44
CA TYR A 16 -9.38 -5.03 5.22
C TYR A 16 -8.35 -6.12 4.87
N GLY A 17 -7.06 -5.76 4.87
CA GLY A 17 -5.96 -6.68 4.59
C GLY A 17 -5.88 -7.84 5.60
N ALA A 18 -6.10 -7.56 6.89
CA ALA A 18 -6.13 -8.57 7.94
C ALA A 18 -7.25 -9.61 7.74
N GLY A 19 -8.45 -9.16 7.34
CA GLY A 19 -9.55 -10.05 7.00
C GLY A 19 -9.28 -10.91 5.75
N LYS A 20 -8.59 -10.35 4.74
CA LYS A 20 -8.30 -11.04 3.47
C LYS A 20 -7.11 -11.99 3.53
N TYR A 21 -6.07 -11.66 4.30
CA TYR A 21 -4.78 -12.33 4.25
C TYR A 21 -4.26 -12.84 5.60
N GLU A 22 -5.09 -12.80 6.65
CA GLU A 22 -4.75 -13.01 8.07
C GLU A 22 -4.10 -11.80 8.75
N ASP A 23 -4.27 -11.73 10.08
CA ASP A 23 -3.66 -10.73 10.93
C ASP A 23 -2.14 -10.68 10.74
N ARG A 24 -1.60 -9.45 10.70
CA ARG A 24 -0.15 -9.19 10.60
C ARG A 24 0.54 -9.85 9.40
N ASN A 25 -0.20 -10.29 8.37
CA ASN A 25 0.39 -10.94 7.20
C ASN A 25 1.40 -10.06 6.45
N TRP A 26 1.24 -8.73 6.52
CA TRP A 26 2.21 -7.77 5.98
C TRP A 26 3.61 -7.91 6.62
N GLU A 27 3.72 -8.38 7.86
CA GLU A 27 5.01 -8.61 8.52
C GLU A 27 5.77 -9.80 7.95
N LYS A 28 5.10 -10.70 7.21
CA LYS A 28 5.77 -11.80 6.52
C LYS A 28 6.63 -11.31 5.36
N GLY A 29 6.49 -10.05 4.95
CA GLY A 29 7.28 -9.44 3.88
C GLY A 29 6.68 -9.67 2.49
N ILE A 30 6.85 -8.69 1.62
CA ILE A 30 6.40 -8.72 0.22
C ILE A 30 7.52 -8.11 -0.62
N LYS A 31 7.80 -8.71 -1.78
CA LYS A 31 8.76 -8.15 -2.75
C LYS A 31 8.52 -6.65 -2.97
N TRP A 32 9.55 -5.83 -2.82
CA TRP A 32 9.42 -4.38 -2.82
C TRP A 32 8.84 -3.87 -4.15
N SER A 33 9.26 -4.46 -5.26
CA SER A 33 8.72 -4.16 -6.59
C SER A 33 7.21 -4.37 -6.68
N ARG A 34 6.66 -5.41 -6.03
CA ARG A 34 5.21 -5.69 -6.02
C ARG A 34 4.43 -4.64 -5.23
N VAL A 35 4.97 -4.21 -4.09
CA VAL A 35 4.36 -3.15 -3.27
C VAL A 35 4.43 -1.82 -4.03
N PHE A 36 5.59 -1.48 -4.59
CA PHE A 36 5.78 -0.27 -5.38
C PHE A 36 4.82 -0.22 -6.59
N ALA A 37 4.68 -1.32 -7.32
CA ALA A 37 3.73 -1.41 -8.43
C ALA A 37 2.27 -1.23 -7.97
N ALA A 38 1.90 -1.74 -6.80
CA ALA A 38 0.56 -1.53 -6.23
C ALA A 38 0.31 -0.06 -5.87
N ILE A 39 1.27 0.60 -5.21
CA ILE A 39 1.21 2.04 -4.91
C ILE A 39 0.97 2.83 -6.20
N MET A 40 1.78 2.58 -7.24
CA MET A 40 1.65 3.30 -8.51
C MET A 40 0.27 3.10 -9.14
N ARG A 41 -0.28 1.87 -9.14
CA ARG A 41 -1.64 1.63 -9.67
C ARG A 41 -2.71 2.42 -8.92
N HIS A 42 -2.64 2.46 -7.58
CA HIS A 42 -3.60 3.24 -6.78
C HIS A 42 -3.45 4.75 -7.02
N LEU A 43 -2.22 5.26 -7.10
CA LEU A 43 -1.97 6.66 -7.40
C LEU A 43 -2.49 7.04 -8.80
N TRP A 44 -2.29 6.20 -9.81
CA TRP A 44 -2.81 6.45 -11.15
C TRP A 44 -4.33 6.40 -11.22
N LYS A 45 -4.97 5.46 -10.50
CA LYS A 45 -6.43 5.40 -10.42
C LYS A 45 -6.99 6.65 -9.76
N PHE A 46 -6.46 7.06 -8.62
CA PHE A 46 -6.82 8.32 -7.96
C PHE A 46 -6.65 9.52 -8.90
N TRP A 47 -5.48 9.68 -9.51
CA TRP A 47 -5.16 10.83 -10.37
C TRP A 47 -6.13 10.98 -11.55
N ARG A 48 -6.54 9.85 -12.14
CA ARG A 48 -7.42 9.83 -13.32
C ARG A 48 -8.91 9.78 -12.98
N ALA A 49 -9.29 9.46 -11.74
CA ALA A 49 -10.68 9.22 -11.34
C ALA A 49 -11.58 10.41 -11.70
N LYS A 50 -11.15 11.63 -11.35
CA LYS A 50 -11.90 12.86 -11.64
C LYS A 50 -12.11 13.10 -13.14
N GLN A 51 -11.09 12.87 -13.96
CA GLN A 51 -11.19 13.06 -15.42
C GLN A 51 -12.12 12.04 -16.07
N LEU A 52 -12.18 10.83 -15.52
CA LEU A 52 -12.94 9.71 -16.07
C LEU A 52 -14.31 9.51 -15.42
N SER A 53 -14.70 10.39 -14.48
CA SER A 53 -15.92 10.25 -13.66
C SER A 53 -16.03 8.88 -12.97
N LEU A 54 -14.89 8.36 -12.51
CA LEU A 54 -14.80 7.09 -11.77
C LEU A 54 -14.74 7.34 -10.27
N SER A 55 -15.03 6.29 -9.50
CA SER A 55 -14.83 6.26 -8.05
C SER A 55 -13.36 6.53 -7.69
N GLU A 56 -13.13 7.30 -6.62
CA GLU A 56 -11.79 7.44 -6.00
C GLU A 56 -11.48 6.31 -5.00
N ASN A 57 -12.48 5.47 -4.72
CA ASN A 57 -12.34 4.28 -3.89
C ASN A 57 -12.07 3.06 -4.74
N ASP A 58 -11.30 2.15 -4.17
CA ASP A 58 -10.96 0.86 -4.74
C ASP A 58 -12.17 -0.06 -4.85
N ASP A 59 -12.35 -0.66 -6.03
CA ASP A 59 -13.51 -1.47 -6.39
C ASP A 59 -13.65 -2.73 -5.52
N GLU A 60 -12.53 -3.26 -5.02
CA GLU A 60 -12.51 -4.50 -4.24
C GLU A 60 -12.85 -4.23 -2.77
N SER A 61 -12.20 -3.24 -2.18
CA SER A 61 -12.28 -2.94 -0.75
C SER A 61 -13.31 -1.87 -0.39
N GLY A 62 -13.73 -1.04 -1.35
CA GLY A 62 -14.55 0.15 -1.11
C GLY A 62 -13.79 1.30 -0.43
N LEU A 63 -12.49 1.16 -0.18
CA LEU A 63 -11.66 2.14 0.55
C LEU A 63 -10.88 3.08 -0.39
N PRO A 64 -10.49 4.29 0.05
CA PRO A 64 -9.81 5.25 -0.80
C PRO A 64 -8.52 4.72 -1.43
N HIS A 65 -8.32 4.95 -2.73
CA HIS A 65 -7.07 4.60 -3.39
C HIS A 65 -5.83 5.22 -2.73
N LEU A 66 -5.95 6.44 -2.22
CA LEU A 66 -4.87 7.09 -1.49
C LEU A 66 -4.52 6.37 -0.17
N ALA A 67 -5.49 5.76 0.50
CA ALA A 67 -5.24 4.97 1.71
C ALA A 67 -4.45 3.69 1.38
N HIS A 68 -4.78 3.01 0.28
CA HIS A 68 -4.00 1.86 -0.22
C HIS A 68 -2.57 2.24 -0.60
N ALA A 69 -2.40 3.38 -1.28
CA ALA A 69 -1.08 3.90 -1.61
C ALA A 69 -0.27 4.23 -0.33
N ALA A 70 -0.91 4.87 0.67
CA ALA A 70 -0.28 5.17 1.95
C ALA A 70 0.13 3.90 2.71
N TRP A 71 -0.72 2.88 2.75
CA TRP A 71 -0.38 1.57 3.31
C TRP A 71 0.87 0.98 2.65
N GLY A 72 0.95 1.03 1.31
CA GLY A 72 2.13 0.56 0.58
C GLY A 72 3.40 1.34 0.94
N CYS A 73 3.32 2.66 1.09
CA CYS A 73 4.44 3.49 1.54
C CYS A 73 4.90 3.12 2.95
N PHE A 74 3.96 2.88 3.88
CA PHE A 74 4.28 2.47 5.26
C PHE A 74 4.91 1.07 5.29
N ALA A 75 4.39 0.14 4.47
CA ALA A 75 4.96 -1.19 4.32
C ALA A 75 6.39 -1.13 3.78
N LEU A 76 6.66 -0.38 2.71
CA LEU A 76 8.01 -0.22 2.19
C LEU A 76 8.94 0.46 3.20
N LEU A 77 8.48 1.51 3.88
CA LEU A 77 9.26 2.16 4.93
C LEU A 77 9.65 1.16 6.04
N HIS A 78 8.72 0.33 6.49
CA HIS A 78 9.01 -0.75 7.43
C HIS A 78 10.01 -1.76 6.85
N TYR A 79 9.82 -2.17 5.59
CA TYR A 79 10.67 -3.17 4.95
C TYR A 79 12.11 -2.71 4.76
N THR A 80 12.34 -1.41 4.56
CA THR A 80 13.71 -0.86 4.50
C THR A 80 14.54 -1.14 5.76
N LYS A 81 13.88 -1.36 6.91
CA LYS A 81 14.52 -1.66 8.19
C LYS A 81 14.43 -3.13 8.60
N PHE A 82 13.32 -3.79 8.31
CA PHE A 82 13.00 -5.10 8.91
C PHE A 82 12.79 -6.24 7.91
N LYS A 83 12.72 -5.95 6.60
CA LYS A 83 12.43 -6.92 5.53
C LYS A 83 13.30 -6.67 4.30
N THR A 84 14.60 -6.46 4.53
CA THR A 84 15.56 -6.18 3.45
C THR A 84 15.74 -7.39 2.54
N GLU A 85 15.53 -8.61 3.02
CA GLU A 85 15.56 -9.85 2.23
C GLU A 85 14.50 -9.89 1.12
N TYR A 86 13.50 -8.99 1.17
CA TYR A 86 12.47 -8.84 0.12
C TYR A 86 12.75 -7.69 -0.86
N ASP A 87 13.88 -6.99 -0.72
CA ASP A 87 14.28 -5.94 -1.66
C ASP A 87 14.78 -6.54 -2.97
N ASP A 88 13.97 -6.44 -4.02
CA ASP A 88 14.24 -6.98 -5.35
C ASP A 88 14.50 -5.87 -6.38
N ARG A 89 14.94 -4.68 -5.94
CA ARG A 89 15.35 -3.60 -6.85
C ARG A 89 16.62 -3.99 -7.63
N PRO A 90 16.74 -3.60 -8.91
CA PRO A 90 17.93 -3.87 -9.71
C PRO A 90 19.20 -3.29 -9.05
N GLY A 91 20.31 -4.01 -9.14
CA GLY A 91 21.63 -3.54 -8.66
C GLY A 91 21.95 -3.86 -7.21
N ARG A 92 21.09 -4.59 -6.50
CA ARG A 92 21.47 -5.23 -5.25
C ARG A 92 22.28 -6.49 -5.57
N THR A 93 23.60 -6.39 -5.53
CA THR A 93 24.44 -7.58 -5.35
C THR A 93 24.26 -8.02 -3.91
N ASP A 94 23.90 -9.28 -3.70
CA ASP A 94 23.91 -9.87 -2.37
C ASP A 94 25.39 -10.00 -1.96
N ASP A 95 25.90 -8.96 -1.29
CA ASP A 95 27.21 -8.95 -0.63
C ASP A 95 27.10 -9.53 0.80
#